data_AF-A0A9E3UZF1-F1
#
_entry.id   AF-A0A9E3UZF1-F1
#
_cell.length_a   1.000
_cell.length_b   1.000
_cell.length_c   1.000
_cell.angle_alpha   90.00
_cell.angle_beta   90.00
_cell.angle_gamma   90.00
#
_symmetry.space_group_name_H-M   'P 1'
#
loop_
_entity.id
_entity.type
_entity.pdbx_description
1 polymer ?
#
loop_
_entity_poly.entity_id
_entity_poly.type
_entity_poly.pdbx_seq_one_letter_code
_entity_poly.pdbx_strand_id
1 'polypeptide(L)' 'MATERLAKVHAWHGLFEPKGVPEGVWMRCDGCQATLFRKEVERNLHVCPQCNHHFAVPARERIAQLLD' A
#
# COMPACT_ATOMS: atom_id res chain seq x y z
N MET A 1 -13.26 50.33 -1.68
CA MET A 1 -14.34 49.51 -2.27
C MET A 1 -13.72 48.74 -3.44
N ALA A 2 -12.90 47.70 -3.20
CA ALA A 2 -13.31 46.28 -3.22
C ALA A 2 -14.26 46.04 -4.42
N THR A 3 -13.87 45.37 -5.50
CA THR A 3 -13.40 43.98 -5.59
C THR A 3 -13.03 43.71 -7.04
N GLU A 4 -11.89 43.08 -7.31
CA GLU A 4 -11.66 42.21 -8.49
C GLU A 4 -10.27 41.57 -8.37
N ARG A 5 -10.13 40.83 -7.28
CA ARG A 5 -9.11 39.80 -7.09
C ARG A 5 -9.83 38.49 -7.44
N LEU A 6 -9.18 37.59 -8.17
CA LEU A 6 -9.55 36.16 -8.43
C LEU A 6 -9.97 35.82 -9.88
N ALA A 7 -9.05 35.89 -10.83
CA ALA A 7 -9.19 35.14 -12.09
C ALA A 7 -7.91 34.37 -12.46
N LYS A 8 -7.17 33.82 -11.47
CA LYS A 8 -5.93 33.07 -11.77
C LYS A 8 -5.58 31.88 -10.86
N VAL A 9 -6.44 31.44 -9.93
CA VAL A 9 -6.07 30.38 -8.96
C VAL A 9 -6.92 29.10 -8.99
N HIS A 10 -7.94 28.99 -9.84
CA HIS A 10 -8.83 27.81 -9.82
C HIS A 10 -8.60 26.76 -10.93
N ALA A 11 -7.51 26.86 -11.70
CA ALA A 11 -7.20 25.91 -12.78
C ALA A 11 -6.15 24.83 -12.42
N TRP A 12 -5.82 24.63 -11.13
CA TRP A 12 -4.79 23.66 -10.67
C TRP A 12 -5.34 22.39 -10.02
N HIS A 13 -6.65 22.19 -9.99
CA HIS A 13 -7.26 21.01 -9.33
C HIS A 13 -7.83 19.97 -10.30
N GLY A 14 -7.72 20.16 -11.62
CA GLY A 14 -8.48 19.37 -12.61
C GLY A 14 -7.69 18.71 -13.75
N LEU A 15 -6.36 18.74 -13.77
CA LEU A 15 -5.55 18.18 -14.89
C LEU A 15 -4.53 17.12 -14.48
N PHE A 16 -4.42 16.80 -13.19
CA PHE A 16 -3.46 15.82 -12.72
C PHE A 16 -4.15 14.90 -11.71
N GLU A 17 -4.80 13.87 -12.21
CA GLU A 17 -5.01 12.65 -11.43
C GLU A 17 -3.64 11.97 -11.37
N PRO A 18 -2.93 11.97 -10.23
CA PRO A 18 -1.66 11.28 -10.14
C PRO A 18 -1.93 9.79 -10.30
N LYS A 19 -1.78 9.26 -11.51
CA LYS A 19 -1.64 7.83 -11.80
C LYS A 19 -0.30 7.36 -11.25
N GLY A 20 -0.16 7.34 -9.92
CA GLY A 20 1.15 7.31 -9.27
C GLY A 20 1.52 5.96 -8.69
N VAL A 21 0.71 5.44 -7.78
CA VAL A 21 1.04 4.20 -7.06
C VAL A 21 -0.29 3.51 -6.70
N PRO A 22 -0.50 2.24 -7.07
CA PRO A 22 -1.64 1.49 -6.58
C PRO A 22 -1.62 1.47 -5.04
N GLU A 23 -2.75 1.73 -4.41
CA GLU A 23 -2.85 1.55 -2.95
C GLU A 23 -2.50 0.11 -2.57
N GLY A 24 -1.88 -0.07 -1.40
CA GLY A 24 -1.55 -1.41 -0.91
C GLY A 24 -0.31 -2.05 -1.54
N VAL A 25 0.56 -1.31 -2.22
CA VAL A 25 1.83 -1.89 -2.70
C VAL A 25 2.84 -2.14 -1.57
N TRP A 26 2.84 -1.26 -0.57
CA TRP A 26 3.74 -1.31 0.58
C TRP A 26 2.98 -1.63 1.86
N MET A 27 3.65 -2.28 2.81
CA MET A 27 3.14 -2.56 4.15
C MET A 27 4.26 -2.48 5.18
N ARG A 28 3.93 -2.29 6.46
CA ARG A 28 4.91 -2.27 7.55
C ARG A 28 4.86 -3.57 8.34
N CYS A 29 6.01 -4.10 8.72
CA CYS A 29 6.11 -5.31 9.53
C CYS A 29 5.97 -4.97 11.02
N ASP A 30 5.10 -5.68 11.74
CA ASP A 30 4.96 -5.47 13.19
C ASP A 30 6.16 -6.00 13.99
N GLY A 31 6.85 -7.02 13.48
CA GLY A 31 8.01 -7.64 14.14
C GLY A 31 9.30 -6.82 14.05
N CYS A 32 9.64 -6.26 12.89
CA CYS A 32 10.91 -5.52 12.69
C CYS A 32 10.73 -4.08 12.21
N GLN A 33 9.49 -3.62 12.04
CA GLN A 33 9.17 -2.25 11.63
C GLN A 33 9.66 -1.88 10.21
N ALA A 34 10.17 -2.85 9.43
CA ALA A 34 10.56 -2.63 8.05
C ALA A 34 9.35 -2.33 7.16
N THR A 35 9.55 -1.46 6.16
CA THR A 35 8.61 -1.26 5.05
C THR A 35 8.88 -2.33 4.00
N LEU A 36 7.89 -3.21 3.77
CA LEU A 36 7.97 -4.37 2.89
C LEU A 36 7.09 -4.18 1.65
N PHE A 37 7.51 -4.77 0.54
CA PHE A 37 6.67 -4.89 -0.65
C PHE A 37 5.65 -5.99 -0.46
N ARG A 38 4.35 -5.68 -0.51
CA ARG A 38 3.27 -6.62 -0.18
C ARG A 38 3.35 -7.92 -1.01
N LYS A 39 3.61 -7.82 -2.31
CA LYS A 39 3.74 -9.01 -3.18
C LYS A 39 4.90 -9.92 -2.80
N GLU A 40 5.95 -9.40 -2.18
CA GLU A 40 7.06 -10.23 -1.71
C GLU A 40 6.66 -11.02 -0.47
N VAL A 41 5.94 -10.38 0.46
CA VAL A 41 5.36 -11.04 1.64
C VAL A 41 4.36 -12.13 1.22
N GLU A 42 3.49 -11.86 0.25
CA GLU A 42 2.54 -12.84 -0.29
C GLU A 42 3.24 -14.05 -0.90
N ARG A 43 4.27 -13.84 -1.73
CA ARG A 43 5.09 -14.93 -2.30
C ARG A 43 5.82 -15.74 -1.23
N ASN A 44 6.20 -15.09 -0.13
CA ASN A 44 6.85 -15.73 1.01
C ASN A 44 5.85 -16.29 2.04
N LEU A 45 4.67 -16.73 1.58
CA LEU A 45 3.62 -17.36 2.40
C LEU A 45 3.21 -16.53 3.62
N HIS A 46 3.22 -15.20 3.47
CA HIS A 46 2.92 -14.24 4.51
C HIS A 46 3.88 -14.31 5.71
N VAL A 47 5.17 -14.51 5.42
CA VAL A 47 6.26 -14.42 6.38
C VAL A 47 7.18 -13.25 6.00
N CYS A 48 7.55 -12.44 6.99
CA CYS A 48 8.47 -11.33 6.79
C CYS A 48 9.85 -11.83 6.35
N PRO A 49 10.36 -11.42 5.18
CA PRO A 49 11.65 -11.89 4.67
C PRO A 49 12.86 -11.33 5.44
N GLN A 50 12.65 -10.33 6.30
CA GLN A 50 13.72 -9.70 7.07
C GLN A 50 13.85 -10.25 8.50
N CYS A 51 12.74 -10.68 9.13
CA CYS A 51 12.75 -11.08 10.54
C CYS A 51 11.94 -12.34 10.87
N ASN A 52 11.38 -13.04 9.88
CA ASN A 52 10.55 -14.24 10.06
C ASN A 52 9.28 -14.04 10.90
N HIS A 53 8.82 -12.80 11.08
CA HIS A 53 7.50 -12.56 11.64
C HIS A 53 6.40 -13.12 10.72
N HIS A 54 5.50 -13.93 11.27
CA HIS A 54 4.36 -14.49 10.55
C HIS A 54 3.18 -13.53 10.61
N PHE A 55 2.70 -13.10 9.43
CA PHE A 55 1.49 -12.28 9.34
C PHE A 55 0.23 -13.16 9.46
N ALA A 56 -0.86 -12.54 9.91
CA ALA A 56 -2.17 -13.16 9.87
C ALA A 56 -2.59 -13.46 8.43
N VAL A 57 -3.16 -14.64 8.20
CA VAL A 57 -3.64 -15.09 6.89
C VAL A 57 -5.03 -15.70 7.05
N PRO A 58 -5.96 -15.43 6.12
CA PRO A 58 -7.26 -16.06 6.13
C PRO A 58 -7.16 -17.60 6.14
N ALA A 59 -8.06 -18.26 6.85
CA ALA A 59 -8.05 -19.72 6.99
C ALA A 59 -8.04 -20.45 5.62
N ARG A 60 -8.81 -19.97 4.65
CA ARG A 60 -8.86 -20.55 3.30
C ARG A 60 -7.52 -20.51 2.59
N GLU A 61 -6.81 -19.40 2.71
CA GLU A 61 -5.50 -19.24 2.10
C GLU A 61 -4.47 -20.11 2.81
N ARG A 62 -4.51 -20.19 4.15
CA ARG A 62 -3.62 -21.09 4.90
C ARG A 62 -3.80 -22.56 4.50
N ILE A 63 -5.04 -22.99 4.28
CA ILE A 63 -5.35 -24.35 3.80
C ILE A 63 -4.74 -24.57 2.41
N ALA A 64 -4.88 -23.60 1.50
CA ALA A 64 -4.32 -23.69 0.15
C ALA A 64 -2.78 -23.73 0.12
N GLN A 65 -2.11 -23.12 1.11
CA GLN A 65 -0.65 -23.17 1.24
C GLN A 65 -0.13 -24.54 1.73
N LEU A 66 -0.99 -25.37 2.31
CA LEU A 66 -0.60 -26.64 2.95
C LEU A 66 -0.91 -27.88 2.10
N LEU A 67 -1.89 -27.79 1.19
CA LEU A 67 -2.42 -28.93 0.45
C LEU A 67 -1.99 -28.85 -1.02
N ASP A 68 -1.42 -29.94 -1.53
CA ASP A 68 -1.06 -30.15 -2.95
C ASP A 68 -2.26 -30.63 -3.80
#